data_AF-A0A126V6A3-F1
#
_entry.id   AF-A0A126V6A3-F1
#
_cell.length_a   1.000
_cell.length_b   1.000
_cell.length_c   1.000
_cell.angle_alpha   90.00
_cell.angle_beta   90.00
_cell.angle_gamma   90.00
#
_symmetry.space_group_name_H-M   'P 1'
#
loop_
_entity.id
_entity.type
_entity.pdbx_description
1 polymer ?
#
loop_
_entity_poly.entity_id
_entity_poly.type
_entity_poly.pdbx_seq_one_letter_code
_entity_poly.pdbx_strand_id
1 'polypeptide(L)' 'MTKISDEEAVHLQFRVPQSRADEFMKLVFENSRMQHGGKTKMFLLLIDEFQKSQQIKQLRGEIARIEGE' A
#
# COMPACT_ATOMS: atom_id res chain seq x y z
N MET A 1 29.81 -10.57 21.92
CA MET A 1 28.35 -10.39 21.95
C MET A 1 28.01 -9.18 21.11
N THR A 2 27.43 -9.39 19.94
CA THR A 2 26.99 -8.32 19.04
C THR A 2 25.64 -7.81 19.57
N LYS A 3 25.57 -6.52 19.91
CA LYS A 3 24.30 -5.87 20.29
C LYS A 3 23.46 -5.75 19.02
N ILE A 4 22.43 -6.58 18.89
CA ILE A 4 21.39 -6.40 17.87
C ILE A 4 20.49 -5.30 18.42
N SER A 5 20.52 -4.11 17.82
CA SER A 5 19.61 -3.01 18.14
C SER A 5 18.29 -3.23 17.41
N ASP A 6 17.17 -3.13 18.12
CA ASP A 6 15.78 -3.27 17.61
C ASP A 6 15.34 -2.22 16.56
N GLU A 7 16.27 -1.51 15.92
CA GLU A 7 15.99 -0.46 14.93
C GLU A 7 16.74 -0.73 13.61
N GLU A 8 16.67 -1.96 13.10
CA GLU A 8 17.10 -2.19 11.72
C GLU A 8 16.03 -1.63 10.77
N ALA A 9 16.27 -0.41 10.28
CA ALA A 9 15.43 0.21 9.28
C ALA A 9 15.28 -0.73 8.08
N VAL A 10 14.06 -1.23 7.86
CA VAL A 10 13.78 -2.09 6.71
C VAL A 10 13.68 -1.22 5.47
N HIS A 11 14.68 -1.32 4.60
CA HIS A 11 14.66 -0.66 3.30
C HIS A 11 13.84 -1.47 2.30
N LEU A 12 12.75 -0.89 1.81
CA LEU A 12 11.90 -1.48 0.78
C LEU A 12 12.14 -0.79 -0.57
N GLN A 13 12.32 -1.59 -1.61
CA GLN A 13 12.36 -1.12 -3.00
C GLN A 13 11.13 -1.64 -3.73
N PHE A 14 10.46 -0.77 -4.48
CA PHE A 14 9.34 -1.14 -5.34
C PHE A 14 9.55 -0.64 -6.75
N ARG A 15 8.98 -1.36 -7.72
CA ARG A 15 9.02 -1.01 -9.14
C ARG A 15 7.59 -0.86 -9.64
N VAL A 16 7.36 0.22 -10.37
CA VAL A 16 6.09 0.44 -11.09
C VAL A 16 6.32 0.03 -12.55
N PRO A 17 5.48 -0.83 -13.15
CA PRO A 17 5.56 -1.14 -14.57
C PRO A 17 5.52 0.13 -15.41
N GLN A 18 6.33 0.20 -16.47
CA GLN A 18 6.42 1.40 -17.31
C GLN A 18 5.05 1.82 -17.87
N SER A 19 4.20 0.85 -18.22
CA SER A 19 2.83 1.09 -18.71
C SER A 19 1.91 1.79 -17.71
N ARG A 20 2.26 1.83 -16.42
CA ARG A 20 1.51 2.48 -15.35
C ARG A 20 2.27 3.63 -14.69
N ALA A 21 3.45 3.97 -15.22
CA ALA A 21 4.30 5.00 -14.63
C ALA A 21 3.61 6.37 -14.62
N ASP A 22 2.95 6.74 -15.72
CA ASP A 22 2.25 8.03 -15.86
C ASP A 22 1.06 8.13 -14.91
N GLU A 23 0.27 7.06 -14.79
CA GLU A 23 -0.84 6.97 -13.85
C GLU A 23 -0.36 7.12 -12.40
N PHE A 24 0.70 6.41 -12.03
CA PHE A 24 1.30 6.52 -10.71
C PHE A 24 1.80 7.94 -10.42
N MET A 25 2.49 8.57 -11.38
CA MET A 25 3.00 9.93 -11.22
C MET A 25 1.87 10.96 -11.11
N LYS A 26 0.75 10.76 -11.82
CA LYS A 26 -0.45 11.57 -11.67
C LYS A 26 -1.02 11.46 -10.26
N LEU A 27 -1.16 10.24 -9.73
CA LEU A 27 -1.64 10.03 -8.35
C LEU A 27 -0.72 10.69 -7.31
N VAL A 28 0.60 10.59 -7.49
CA VAL A 28 1.58 11.28 -6.65
C VAL A 28 1.37 12.80 -6.69
N PHE A 29 1.17 13.36 -7.88
CA PHE A 29 0.90 14.80 -8.03
C PHE A 29 -0.39 15.22 -7.32
N GLU A 30 -1.48 14.49 -7.53
CA GLU A 30 -2.80 14.80 -6.94
C GLU A 30 -2.80 14.72 -5.41
N ASN A 31 -2.15 13.70 -4.84
CA ASN A 31 -2.17 13.44 -3.40
C ASN A 31 -1.10 14.21 -2.61
N SER A 32 0.04 14.52 -3.23
CA SER A 32 1.19 15.10 -2.51
C SER A 32 1.74 16.39 -3.12
N ARG A 33 1.17 16.86 -4.23
CA ARG A 33 1.70 18.00 -5.02
C ARG A 33 3.19 17.87 -5.33
N MET A 34 3.66 16.64 -5.49
CA MET A 34 5.08 16.28 -5.68
C MET A 34 6.04 16.74 -4.57
N GLN A 35 5.55 16.89 -3.33
CA GLN A 35 6.42 17.14 -2.18
C GLN A 35 7.41 15.98 -1.95
N HIS A 36 8.50 16.28 -1.23
CA HIS A 36 9.51 15.29 -0.88
C HIS A 36 8.87 14.03 -0.25
N GLY A 37 9.25 12.85 -0.75
CA GLY A 37 8.68 11.57 -0.32
C GLY A 37 7.29 11.24 -0.89
N GLY A 38 6.73 12.04 -1.81
CA GLY A 38 5.42 11.82 -2.40
C GLY A 38 5.22 10.44 -3.02
N LYS A 39 6.25 9.90 -3.71
CA LYS A 39 6.23 8.54 -4.28
C LYS A 39 6.10 7.46 -3.20
N THR A 40 6.87 7.57 -2.13
CA THR A 40 6.81 6.64 -1.00
C THR A 40 5.45 6.70 -0.30
N LYS A 41 4.95 7.91 -0.03
CA LYS A 41 3.63 8.11 0.58
C LYS A 41 2.52 7.51 -0.28
N MET A 42 2.56 7.74 -1.60
CA MET A 42 1.58 7.19 -2.53
C MET A 42 1.64 5.66 -2.56
N PHE A 43 2.84 5.07 -2.57
CA PHE A 43 3.00 3.63 -2.51
C PHE A 43 2.41 3.02 -1.22
N LEU A 44 2.69 3.64 -0.06
CA LEU A 44 2.12 3.19 1.22
C LEU A 44 0.61 3.30 1.25
N LEU A 45 0.04 4.37 0.67
CA LEU A 45 -1.40 4.54 0.54
C LEU A 45 -2.03 3.43 -0.31
N LEU A 46 -1.44 3.10 -1.46
CA LEU A 46 -1.92 2.02 -2.33
C LEU A 46 -1.87 0.65 -1.65
N ILE A 47 -0.86 0.40 -0.81
CA ILE A 47 -0.79 -0.83 0.01
C ILE A 47 -1.94 -0.86 1.01
N ASP A 48 -2.18 0.23 1.74
CA ASP A 48 -3.26 0.31 2.74
C ASP A 48 -4.64 0.12 2.08
N GLU A 49 -4.89 0.77 0.95
CA GLU A 49 -6.12 0.58 0.16
C GLU A 49 -6.28 -0.87 -0.30
N PHE A 50 -5.20 -1.51 -0.77
CA PHE A 50 -5.23 -2.91 -1.14
C PHE A 50 -5.57 -3.81 0.05
N GLN A 51 -4.94 -3.61 1.20
CA GLN A 51 -5.20 -4.38 2.42
C GLN A 51 -6.66 -4.24 2.88
N LYS A 52 -7.18 -3.01 2.91
CA LYS A 52 -8.60 -2.73 3.20
C LYS A 52 -9.53 -3.43 2.21
N SER A 53 -9.20 -3.42 0.92
CA SER A 53 -10.02 -4.11 -0.09
C SER A 53 -10.10 -5.62 0.15
N GLN A 54 -8.99 -6.25 0.60
CA GLN A 54 -8.97 -7.68 0.93
C GLN A 54 -9.80 -7.98 2.18
N GLN A 55 -9.71 -7.13 3.22
CA GLN A 55 -10.52 -7.26 4.43
C GLN A 55 -12.01 -7.16 4.11
N ILE A 56 -12.42 -6.17 3.30
CA ILE A 56 -13.82 -6.03 2.87
C ILE A 56 -14.29 -7.28 2.11
N LYS A 57 -13.44 -7.84 1.23
CA LYS A 57 -13.75 -9.06 0.49
C LYS A 57 -13.94 -10.26 1.43
N GLN A 58 -13.10 -10.39 2.47
CA GLN A 58 -13.23 -11.43 3.48
C GLN A 58 -14.53 -11.30 4.28
N LEU A 59 -14.81 -10.09 4.78
CA LEU A 59 -16.05 -9.79 5.54
C LEU A 59 -17.30 -10.08 4.72
N ARG A 60 -17.33 -9.72 3.43
CA ARG A 60 -18.44 -10.05 2.53
C ARG A 60 -18.65 -11.56 2.39
N GLY A 61 -17.57 -12.33 2.32
CA GLY A 61 -17.64 -13.80 2.28
C GLY A 61 -18.10 -14.41 3.62
N GLU A 62 -17.82 -13.76 4.74
CA GLU A 62 -18.36 -14.15 6.05
C GLU A 62 -19.86 -13.87 6.15
N ILE A 63 -20.30 -12.67 5.77
CA ILE A 63 -21.72 -12.30 5.75
C ILE A 63 -22.53 -13.26 4.88
N ALA A 64 -22.07 -13.54 3.65
CA ALA A 64 -22.76 -14.44 2.75
C ALA A 64 -22.86 -15.89 3.29
N ARG A 65 -21.91 -16.32 4.14
CA ARG A 65 -22.00 -17.61 4.83
C ARG A 65 -23.04 -17.58 5.95
N ILE A 66 -23.05 -16.53 6.77
CA ILE A 66 -24.00 -16.36 7.88
C ILE A 66 -25.44 -16.22 7.37
N GLU A 67 -25.65 -15.48 6.27
CA GLU A 67 -26.99 -15.25 5.69
C GLU A 67 -27.51 -16.43 4.85
N GLY A 68 -26.62 -17.36 4.46
CA GLY A 68 -26.95 -18.57 3.71
C GLY A 68 -27.23 -19.80 4.59
N GLU A 69 -27.08 -19.66 5.91
CA GLU A 69 -27.45 -20.61 6.97
C GLU A 69 -28.82 -20.24 7.57
#